data_AF-A0AAP2DCN3-F1
#
_entry.id   AF-A0AAP2DCN3-F1
#
_cell.length_a   1.000
_cell.length_b   1.000
_cell.length_c   1.000
_cell.angle_alpha   90.00
_cell.angle_beta   90.00
_cell.angle_gamma   90.00
#
_symmetry.space_group_name_H-M   'P 1'
#
loop_
_entity.id
_entity.type
_entity.pdbx_description
1 polymer ?
#
loop_
_entity_poly.entity_id
_entity_poly.type
_entity_poly.pdbx_seq_one_letter_code
_entity_poly.pdbx_strand_id
1 'polypeptide(L)'
;MSRSKISEFFNFPTCDTTLDWGKIVEDQPCFYLNRKCIKVRKSEPSISIGTCSVQYGNSNIIICPHRLLQNKRIFLDSIHLLTLHEPGNDLHIVSELSIPGGNVDYFLVSARDGKVVDFVGIELQTLDTTGTLWNTRQHFLQDMGVLDPDLNIPNANFGMNWKMTAKTILVQLHHKIDTFEHLSKHLVLVLQDNLLEYMSREFSFSHISRTPSIGHAMHFHSYQLVEPDGCYKELRLMRRMSTDAAGISACLGLQAQARVELEIILDALQSKISPKTLFIIA
;
A
#
# COMPACT_ATOMS: atom_id res chain seq x y z
N MET A 1 -18.58 23.82 -1.69
CA MET A 1 -18.12 22.85 -0.67
C MET A 1 -16.68 22.47 -1.00
N SER A 2 -15.76 22.61 -0.04
CA SER A 2 -14.40 22.09 -0.17
C SER A 2 -14.46 20.58 -0.34
N ARG A 3 -13.80 20.01 -1.36
CA ARG A 3 -13.74 18.56 -1.56
C ARG A 3 -13.03 17.94 -0.34
N SER A 4 -13.65 16.94 0.29
CA SER A 4 -13.06 16.26 1.45
C SER A 4 -11.68 15.71 1.09
N LYS A 5 -10.72 15.80 2.02
CA LYS A 5 -9.42 15.13 1.88
C LYS A 5 -9.53 13.62 2.04
N ILE A 6 -10.66 13.12 2.56
CA ILE A 6 -10.98 11.69 2.61
C ILE A 6 -11.76 11.35 1.36
N SER A 7 -11.28 10.36 0.60
CA SER A 7 -11.92 9.95 -0.65
C SER A 7 -12.85 8.76 -0.47
N GLU A 8 -12.52 7.86 0.47
CA GLU A 8 -13.37 6.76 0.91
C GLU A 8 -13.32 6.58 2.43
N PHE A 9 -14.50 6.42 3.02
CA PHE A 9 -14.72 6.25 4.44
C PHE A 9 -15.58 5.00 4.69
N PHE A 10 -15.05 4.04 5.44
CA PHE A 10 -15.66 2.72 5.66
C PHE A 10 -16.11 2.03 4.35
N ASN A 11 -15.26 2.12 3.33
CA ASN A 11 -15.49 1.59 1.97
C ASN A 11 -16.58 2.32 1.15
N PHE A 12 -17.16 3.41 1.67
CA PHE A 12 -18.07 4.27 0.94
C PHE A 12 -17.34 5.48 0.34
N PRO A 13 -17.69 5.90 -0.88
CA PRO A 13 -17.15 7.12 -1.46
C PRO A 13 -17.74 8.35 -0.76
N THR A 14 -16.89 9.29 -0.36
CA THR A 14 -17.32 10.48 0.42
C THR A 14 -18.08 11.52 -0.39
N CYS A 15 -18.09 11.40 -1.72
CA CYS A 15 -18.90 12.21 -2.63
C CYS A 15 -20.37 11.79 -2.66
N ASP A 16 -20.71 10.60 -2.14
CA ASP A 16 -22.09 10.15 -2.07
C ASP A 16 -22.79 10.80 -0.88
N THR A 17 -23.67 11.77 -1.20
CA THR A 17 -24.44 12.54 -0.22
C THR A 17 -25.73 11.85 0.20
N THR A 18 -26.05 10.68 -0.36
CA THR A 18 -27.27 9.93 -0.03
C THR A 18 -27.08 8.98 1.16
N LEU A 19 -25.85 8.85 1.65
CA LEU A 19 -25.47 7.94 2.72
C LEU A 19 -25.82 8.46 4.11
N ASP A 20 -26.26 7.56 4.99
CA ASP A 20 -26.41 7.81 6.41
C ASP A 20 -25.05 7.67 7.11
N TRP A 21 -24.29 8.77 7.16
CA TRP A 21 -22.98 8.80 7.80
C TRP A 21 -23.04 8.55 9.31
N GLY A 22 -24.15 8.90 9.98
CA GLY A 22 -24.34 8.63 11.40
C GLY A 22 -24.33 7.14 11.68
N LYS A 23 -25.16 6.40 10.95
CA LYS A 23 -25.21 4.93 11.03
C LYS A 23 -23.88 4.27 10.63
N ILE A 24 -23.24 4.74 9.56
CA ILE A 24 -21.94 4.21 9.12
C ILE A 24 -20.87 4.38 10.21
N VAL A 25 -20.86 5.53 10.91
CA VAL A 25 -19.92 5.80 12.01
C VAL A 25 -20.22 4.97 13.25
N GLU A 26 -21.49 4.65 13.50
CA GLU A 26 -21.90 3.75 14.58
C GLU A 26 -21.43 2.31 14.29
N ASP A 27 -21.77 1.78 13.11
CA ASP A 27 -21.52 0.40 12.69
C ASP A 27 -20.02 0.13 12.42
N GLN A 28 -19.30 1.14 11.91
CA GLN A 28 -17.88 1.08 11.55
C GLN A 28 -17.50 -0.09 10.63
N PRO A 29 -18.25 -0.33 9.53
CA PRO A 29 -18.13 -1.56 8.76
C PRO A 29 -16.85 -1.61 7.92
N CYS A 30 -16.42 -2.82 7.58
CA CYS A 30 -15.48 -3.07 6.50
C CYS A 30 -15.98 -4.25 5.66
N PHE A 31 -16.53 -3.97 4.47
CA PHE A 31 -17.08 -4.98 3.57
C PHE A 31 -16.01 -5.91 3.01
N TYR A 32 -14.77 -5.44 2.87
CA TYR A 32 -13.66 -6.29 2.44
C TYR A 32 -13.27 -7.36 3.45
N LEU A 33 -13.54 -7.12 4.74
CA LEU A 33 -13.29 -8.07 5.83
C LEU A 33 -14.56 -8.73 6.35
N ASN A 34 -15.74 -8.30 5.88
CA ASN A 34 -17.04 -8.70 6.38
C ASN A 34 -17.17 -8.61 7.92
N ARG A 35 -16.61 -7.55 8.52
CA ARG A 35 -16.61 -7.30 9.97
C ARG A 35 -16.36 -5.81 10.25
N LYS A 36 -16.34 -5.43 11.53
CA LYS A 36 -15.92 -4.09 11.95
C LYS A 36 -14.51 -3.75 11.45
N CYS A 37 -14.31 -2.52 11.00
CA CYS A 37 -13.02 -2.03 10.52
C CYS A 37 -11.94 -2.14 11.61
N ILE A 38 -10.82 -2.77 11.27
CA ILE A 38 -9.73 -3.02 12.22
C ILE A 38 -8.70 -1.89 12.30
N LYS A 39 -8.82 -0.86 11.45
CA LYS A 39 -7.94 0.32 11.50
C LYS A 39 -8.39 1.22 12.63
N VAL A 40 -7.99 0.89 13.85
CA VAL A 40 -8.43 1.54 15.09
C VAL A 40 -7.56 2.73 15.49
N ARG A 41 -8.15 3.64 16.27
CA ARG A 41 -7.44 4.75 16.91
C ARG A 41 -6.59 4.18 18.05
N LYS A 42 -5.29 4.43 18.04
CA LYS A 42 -4.35 3.88 19.03
C LYS A 42 -4.71 4.25 20.48
N SER A 43 -5.19 5.47 20.71
CA SER A 43 -5.59 5.94 22.04
C SER A 43 -6.96 5.43 22.48
N GLU A 44 -7.77 4.92 21.55
CA GLU A 44 -9.13 4.46 21.83
C GLU A 44 -9.52 3.33 20.87
N PRO A 45 -9.13 2.09 21.18
CA PRO A 45 -9.25 0.96 20.24
C PRO A 45 -10.68 0.56 19.87
N SER A 46 -11.68 1.02 20.63
CA SER A 46 -13.10 0.82 20.31
C SER A 46 -13.54 1.62 19.09
N ILE A 47 -12.79 2.65 18.69
CA ILE A 47 -13.12 3.52 17.57
C ILE A 47 -12.17 3.28 16.39
N SER A 48 -12.77 2.97 15.26
CA SER A 48 -12.14 2.80 13.96
C SER A 48 -11.96 4.15 13.26
N ILE A 49 -10.79 4.35 12.67
CA ILE A 49 -10.44 5.50 11.85
C ILE A 49 -11.26 5.48 10.55
N GLY A 50 -11.51 4.31 9.95
CA GLY A 50 -12.40 4.15 8.79
C GLY A 50 -11.90 4.74 7.46
N THR A 51 -10.84 5.55 7.46
CA THR A 51 -10.26 6.15 6.23
C THR A 51 -9.53 5.11 5.40
N CYS A 52 -10.13 4.73 4.25
CA CYS A 52 -9.59 3.73 3.32
C CYS A 52 -8.68 4.35 2.27
N SER A 53 -9.08 5.50 1.73
CA SER A 53 -8.29 6.28 0.77
C SER A 53 -8.47 7.78 0.99
N VAL A 54 -7.47 8.55 0.58
CA VAL A 54 -7.40 10.01 0.75
C VAL A 54 -6.98 10.70 -0.54
N GLN A 55 -7.41 11.94 -0.72
CA GLN A 55 -6.92 12.80 -1.78
C GLN A 55 -5.59 13.40 -1.34
N TYR A 56 -4.52 13.13 -2.10
CA TYR A 56 -3.20 13.72 -1.85
C TYR A 56 -2.59 14.18 -3.17
N GLY A 57 -2.37 15.50 -3.30
CA GLY A 57 -2.09 16.11 -4.60
C GLY A 57 -3.25 15.83 -5.58
N ASN A 58 -2.90 15.34 -6.77
CA ASN A 58 -3.86 15.05 -7.84
C ASN A 58 -4.31 13.58 -7.86
N SER A 59 -4.01 12.79 -6.83
CA SER A 59 -4.29 11.35 -6.82
C SER A 59 -5.06 10.91 -5.58
N ASN A 60 -5.89 9.88 -5.77
CA ASN A 60 -6.46 9.10 -4.67
C ASN A 60 -5.41 8.09 -4.19
N ILE A 61 -5.05 8.18 -2.92
CA ILE A 61 -4.07 7.30 -2.27
C ILE A 61 -4.78 6.34 -1.33
N ILE A 62 -4.65 5.04 -1.60
CA ILE A 62 -5.02 3.97 -0.67
C ILE A 62 -4.05 3.96 0.50
N ILE A 63 -4.62 3.99 1.71
CA ILE A 63 -3.88 3.98 2.99
C ILE A 63 -4.37 2.86 3.91
N CYS A 64 -5.09 1.89 3.35
CA CYS A 64 -5.60 0.72 4.03
C CYS A 64 -5.42 -0.50 3.10
N PRO A 65 -4.66 -1.54 3.49
CA PRO A 65 -4.37 -2.67 2.62
C PRO A 65 -5.64 -3.43 2.20
N HIS A 66 -6.64 -3.54 3.08
CA HIS A 66 -7.90 -4.22 2.76
C HIS A 66 -8.67 -3.56 1.62
N ARG A 67 -8.41 -2.28 1.31
CA ARG A 67 -9.03 -1.62 0.16
C ARG A 67 -8.61 -2.25 -1.17
N LEU A 68 -7.44 -2.90 -1.22
CA LEU A 68 -6.96 -3.63 -2.40
C LEU A 68 -7.74 -4.93 -2.66
N LEU A 69 -8.59 -5.38 -1.73
CA LEU A 69 -9.37 -6.62 -1.86
C LEU A 69 -10.66 -6.45 -2.68
N GLN A 70 -10.89 -5.28 -3.28
CA GLN A 70 -12.08 -5.00 -4.08
C GLN A 70 -12.31 -6.09 -5.13
N ASN A 71 -13.51 -6.69 -5.09
CA ASN A 71 -13.96 -7.72 -6.01
C ASN A 71 -12.98 -8.90 -6.18
N LYS A 72 -12.11 -9.14 -5.19
CA LYS A 72 -11.04 -10.14 -5.26
C LYS A 72 -10.13 -9.98 -6.50
N ARG A 73 -10.06 -8.75 -7.04
CA ARG A 73 -9.41 -8.47 -8.33
C ARG A 73 -7.95 -8.88 -8.35
N ILE A 74 -7.23 -8.57 -7.28
CA ILE A 74 -5.80 -8.86 -7.14
C ILE A 74 -5.50 -10.37 -7.20
N PHE A 75 -6.45 -11.21 -6.79
CA PHE A 75 -6.32 -12.66 -6.84
C PHE A 75 -6.57 -13.16 -8.25
N LEU A 76 -7.64 -12.68 -8.91
CA LEU A 76 -7.96 -13.01 -10.29
C LEU A 76 -6.80 -12.66 -11.24
N ASP A 77 -6.23 -11.46 -11.07
CA ASP A 77 -5.10 -11.00 -11.88
C ASP A 77 -3.81 -11.80 -11.60
N SER A 78 -3.78 -12.64 -10.56
CA SER A 78 -2.63 -13.48 -10.18
C SER A 78 -2.80 -14.96 -10.54
N ILE A 79 -3.96 -15.40 -11.05
CA ILE A 79 -4.23 -16.81 -11.42
C ILE A 79 -3.20 -17.35 -12.42
N HIS A 80 -2.78 -16.51 -13.37
CA HIS A 80 -1.82 -16.90 -14.42
C HIS A 80 -0.44 -17.33 -13.89
N LEU A 81 -0.14 -17.09 -12.61
CA LEU A 81 1.10 -17.50 -11.95
C LEU A 81 0.98 -18.89 -11.29
N LEU A 82 -0.22 -19.47 -11.22
CA LEU A 82 -0.41 -20.87 -10.80
C LEU A 82 -0.09 -21.82 -11.96
N THR A 83 1.19 -22.04 -12.20
CA THR A 83 1.69 -22.83 -13.35
C THR A 83 1.27 -24.30 -13.34
N LEU A 84 0.86 -24.84 -12.19
CA LEU A 84 0.37 -26.21 -12.04
C LEU A 84 -1.16 -26.28 -11.84
N HIS A 85 -1.88 -25.17 -12.03
CA HIS A 85 -3.34 -25.18 -11.99
C HIS A 85 -3.92 -25.79 -13.28
N GLU A 86 -4.88 -26.71 -13.13
CA GLU A 86 -5.58 -27.36 -14.23
C GLU A 86 -7.10 -27.35 -13.99
N PRO A 87 -7.92 -27.44 -15.05
CA PRO A 87 -9.37 -27.62 -14.90
C PRO A 87 -9.69 -28.82 -13.99
N GLY A 88 -10.55 -28.59 -13.01
CA GLY A 88 -10.88 -29.57 -11.96
C GLY A 88 -10.23 -29.27 -10.61
N ASN A 89 -9.25 -28.38 -10.55
CA ASN A 89 -8.73 -27.84 -9.29
C ASN A 89 -9.62 -26.70 -8.78
N ASP A 90 -9.76 -26.62 -7.46
CA ASP A 90 -10.40 -25.51 -6.76
C ASP A 90 -9.40 -24.39 -6.46
N LEU A 91 -9.89 -23.15 -6.44
CA LEU A 91 -9.12 -21.97 -6.02
C LEU A 91 -9.52 -21.54 -4.60
N HIS A 92 -8.53 -21.42 -3.73
CA HIS A 92 -8.69 -20.94 -2.36
C HIS A 92 -7.90 -19.65 -2.13
N ILE A 93 -8.43 -18.79 -1.25
CA ILE A 93 -7.71 -17.62 -0.72
C ILE A 93 -7.46 -17.89 0.76
N VAL A 94 -6.20 -17.96 1.16
CA VAL A 94 -5.78 -18.17 2.54
C VAL A 94 -5.10 -16.89 3.03
N SER A 95 -5.58 -16.31 4.13
CA SER A 95 -5.00 -15.10 4.73
C SER A 95 -3.95 -15.45 5.79
N GLU A 96 -2.89 -14.65 5.85
CA GLU A 96 -1.88 -14.58 6.91
C GLU A 96 -1.28 -15.94 7.31
N LEU A 97 -0.22 -16.36 6.60
CA LEU A 97 0.52 -17.58 6.91
C LEU A 97 2.01 -17.28 7.11
N SER A 98 2.59 -17.85 8.17
CA SER A 98 4.02 -17.80 8.44
C SER A 98 4.80 -18.74 7.53
N ILE A 99 5.90 -18.23 6.97
CA ILE A 99 6.88 -18.96 6.16
C ILE A 99 8.30 -18.65 6.66
N PRO A 100 9.32 -19.42 6.24
CA PRO A 100 10.70 -18.96 6.36
C PRO A 100 10.86 -17.56 5.75
N GLY A 101 11.38 -16.60 6.52
CA GLY A 101 11.53 -15.21 6.08
C GLY A 101 10.40 -14.24 6.49
N GLY A 102 9.30 -14.72 7.07
CA GLY A 102 8.25 -13.86 7.67
C GLY A 102 6.82 -14.35 7.43
N ASN A 103 5.84 -13.47 7.54
CA ASN A 103 4.44 -13.76 7.21
C ASN A 103 4.11 -13.23 5.82
N VAL A 104 3.31 -13.97 5.06
CA VAL A 104 2.73 -13.49 3.79
C VAL A 104 1.24 -13.19 3.98
N ASP A 105 0.79 -12.05 3.49
CA ASP A 105 -0.56 -11.54 3.73
C ASP A 105 -1.64 -12.47 3.18
N TYR A 106 -1.47 -12.96 1.94
CA TYR A 106 -2.40 -13.89 1.32
C TYR A 106 -1.69 -14.92 0.46
N PHE A 107 -2.31 -16.09 0.33
CA PHE A 107 -2.00 -17.08 -0.68
C PHE A 107 -3.21 -17.30 -1.57
N LEU A 108 -2.98 -17.25 -2.88
CA LEU A 108 -3.89 -17.83 -3.86
C LEU A 108 -3.45 -19.28 -4.08
N VAL A 109 -4.33 -20.24 -3.78
CA VAL A 109 -3.99 -21.65 -3.73
C VAL A 109 -4.85 -22.42 -4.74
N SER A 110 -4.20 -23.25 -5.54
CA SER A 110 -4.83 -24.27 -6.39
C SER A 110 -4.81 -25.61 -5.63
N ALA A 111 -5.97 -26.23 -5.44
CA ALA A 111 -6.10 -27.49 -4.70
C ALA A 111 -6.93 -28.53 -5.45
N ARG A 112 -6.65 -29.80 -5.22
CA ARG A 112 -7.40 -30.94 -5.77
C ARG A 112 -7.68 -31.94 -4.65
N ASP A 113 -8.94 -32.31 -4.47
CA ASP A 113 -9.39 -33.24 -3.42
C ASP A 113 -8.90 -32.83 -2.01
N GLY A 114 -8.91 -31.52 -1.73
CA GLY A 114 -8.46 -30.95 -0.45
C GLY A 114 -6.94 -30.89 -0.26
N LYS A 115 -6.14 -31.20 -1.28
CA LYS A 115 -4.66 -31.12 -1.24
C LYS A 115 -4.14 -29.99 -2.11
N VAL A 116 -3.18 -29.23 -1.59
CA VAL A 116 -2.53 -28.13 -2.32
C VAL A 116 -1.71 -28.69 -3.48
N VAL A 117 -1.98 -28.19 -4.68
CA VAL A 117 -1.24 -28.50 -5.93
C VAL A 117 -0.28 -27.36 -6.27
N ASP A 118 -0.74 -26.11 -6.14
CA ASP A 118 0.05 -24.92 -6.43
C ASP A 118 -0.35 -23.75 -5.55
N PHE A 119 0.52 -22.74 -5.45
CA PHE A 119 0.19 -21.49 -4.79
C PHE A 119 1.02 -20.31 -5.27
N VAL A 120 0.47 -19.12 -5.06
CA VAL A 120 1.12 -17.83 -5.27
C VAL A 120 0.99 -17.04 -3.96
N GLY A 121 2.12 -16.55 -3.44
CA GLY A 121 2.14 -15.62 -2.31
C GLY A 121 1.79 -14.21 -2.78
N ILE A 122 1.04 -13.46 -1.98
CA ILE A 122 0.59 -12.11 -2.29
C ILE A 122 0.83 -11.22 -1.06
N GLU A 123 1.61 -10.15 -1.26
CA GLU A 123 1.91 -9.10 -0.28
C GLU A 123 1.17 -7.82 -0.65
N LEU A 124 0.49 -7.20 0.30
CA LEU A 124 -0.23 -5.95 0.08
C LEU A 124 0.57 -4.78 0.65
N GLN A 125 0.94 -3.82 -0.20
CA GLN A 125 1.56 -2.58 0.26
C GLN A 125 0.74 -1.35 -0.10
N THR A 126 0.31 -0.63 0.94
CA THR A 126 -0.32 0.70 0.84
C THR A 126 0.54 1.77 1.51
N LEU A 127 0.16 3.03 1.37
CA LEU A 127 0.93 4.11 1.97
C LEU A 127 0.50 4.38 3.41
N ASP A 128 1.49 4.60 4.26
CA ASP A 128 1.27 5.14 5.59
C ASP A 128 1.22 6.67 5.53
N THR A 129 0.47 7.28 6.45
CA THR A 129 0.43 8.73 6.58
C THR A 129 1.46 9.20 7.61
N THR A 130 2.07 10.35 7.39
CA THR A 130 2.77 11.09 8.44
C THR A 130 1.77 11.99 9.17
N GLY A 131 1.88 12.09 10.49
CA GLY A 131 0.90 12.81 11.32
C GLY A 131 -0.37 12.01 11.59
N THR A 132 -1.46 12.72 11.90
CA THR A 132 -2.75 12.10 12.30
C THR A 132 -3.84 12.38 11.27
N LEU A 133 -4.52 11.33 10.83
CA LEU A 133 -5.75 11.43 10.03
C LEU A 133 -7.00 11.69 10.87
N TRP A 134 -6.88 11.61 12.20
CA TRP A 134 -8.03 11.69 13.09
C TRP A 134 -8.76 13.02 12.96
N ASN A 135 -8.03 14.14 12.88
CA ASN A 135 -8.63 15.46 12.77
C ASN A 135 -9.31 15.65 11.42
N THR A 136 -8.69 15.16 10.34
CA THR A 136 -9.32 15.14 9.01
C THR A 136 -10.62 14.33 9.02
N ARG A 137 -10.65 13.19 9.73
CA ARG A 137 -11.88 12.43 9.96
C ARG A 137 -12.91 13.24 10.72
N GLN A 138 -12.55 13.91 11.82
CA GLN A 138 -13.50 14.71 12.58
C GLN A 138 -14.10 15.84 11.73
N HIS A 139 -13.28 16.58 10.98
CA HIS A 139 -13.78 17.63 10.10
C HIS A 139 -14.74 17.09 9.05
N PHE A 140 -14.42 15.95 8.43
CA PHE A 140 -15.35 15.30 7.51
C PHE A 140 -16.70 14.96 8.17
N LEU A 141 -16.68 14.42 9.40
CA LEU A 141 -17.92 14.11 10.11
C LEU A 141 -18.71 15.35 10.54
N GLN A 142 -18.03 16.44 10.86
CA GLN A 142 -18.66 17.75 11.11
C GLN A 142 -19.32 18.28 9.84
N ASP A 143 -18.62 18.22 8.69
CA ASP A 143 -19.16 18.64 7.39
C ASP A 143 -20.39 17.82 6.97
N MET A 144 -20.45 16.55 7.36
CA MET A 144 -21.59 15.65 7.12
C MET A 144 -22.70 15.77 8.17
N GLY A 145 -22.58 16.67 9.15
CA GLY A 145 -23.59 16.89 10.19
C GLY A 145 -23.69 15.77 11.25
N VAL A 146 -22.68 14.90 11.34
CA VAL A 146 -22.61 13.81 12.33
C VAL A 146 -22.06 14.32 13.67
N LEU A 147 -21.17 15.31 13.64
CA LEU A 147 -20.62 15.95 14.82
C LEU A 147 -21.18 17.36 15.00
N ASP A 148 -21.07 17.87 16.23
CA ASP A 148 -21.42 19.24 16.59
C ASP A 148 -20.63 20.25 15.71
N PRO A 149 -21.32 21.19 15.02
CA PRO A 149 -20.66 22.22 14.21
C PRO A 149 -19.76 23.16 15.02
N ASP A 150 -19.96 23.28 16.34
CA ASP A 150 -19.14 24.13 17.21
C ASP A 150 -17.96 23.38 17.84
N LEU A 151 -17.80 22.08 17.53
CA LEU A 151 -16.67 21.29 18.01
C LEU A 151 -15.34 21.85 17.45
N ASN A 152 -14.48 22.35 18.35
CA ASN A 152 -13.16 22.84 17.98
C ASN A 152 -12.20 21.68 17.67
N ILE A 153 -12.04 21.38 16.37
CA ILE A 153 -11.13 20.36 15.87
C ILE A 153 -9.81 21.03 15.46
N PRO A 154 -8.66 20.63 16.03
CA PRO A 154 -7.39 21.24 15.68
C PRO A 154 -7.04 21.00 14.21
N ASN A 155 -6.63 22.06 13.50
CA ASN A 155 -6.10 21.94 12.16
C ASN A 155 -4.78 21.16 12.18
N ALA A 156 -4.82 19.92 11.69
CA ALA A 156 -3.64 19.09 11.49
C ALA A 156 -3.59 18.61 10.04
N ASN A 157 -2.44 18.80 9.40
CA ASN A 157 -2.17 18.24 8.09
C ASN A 157 -1.53 16.86 8.24
N PHE A 158 -1.81 15.98 7.29
CA PHE A 158 -1.11 14.71 7.12
C PHE A 158 -0.27 14.75 5.85
N GLY A 159 0.85 14.03 5.85
CA GLY A 159 1.64 13.73 4.66
C GLY A 159 1.62 12.24 4.36
N MET A 160 2.34 11.82 3.31
CA MET A 160 2.51 10.41 2.94
C MET A 160 3.94 9.96 3.22
N ASN A 161 4.12 8.80 3.86
CA ASN A 161 5.42 8.27 4.27
C ASN A 161 6.10 7.42 3.18
N TRP A 162 6.24 7.98 1.98
CA TRP A 162 6.71 7.26 0.78
C TRP A 162 8.02 6.49 1.00
N LYS A 163 9.05 7.16 1.53
CA LYS A 163 10.40 6.60 1.66
C LYS A 163 10.44 5.41 2.62
N MET A 164 9.81 5.53 3.78
CA MET A 164 9.79 4.45 4.77
C MET A 164 8.94 3.29 4.26
N THR A 165 7.77 3.57 3.67
CA THR A 165 6.93 2.53 3.06
C THR A 165 7.72 1.73 2.01
N ALA A 166 8.37 2.41 1.07
CA ALA A 166 9.16 1.77 0.02
C ALA A 166 10.36 0.97 0.57
N LYS A 167 11.11 1.53 1.52
CA LYS A 167 12.25 0.83 2.15
C LYS A 167 11.78 -0.43 2.88
N THR A 168 10.73 -0.31 3.69
CA THR A 168 10.22 -1.42 4.49
C THR A 168 9.77 -2.57 3.59
N ILE A 169 8.99 -2.29 2.53
CA ILE A 169 8.52 -3.37 1.67
C ILE A 169 9.67 -4.03 0.90
N LEU A 170 10.65 -3.27 0.40
CA LEU A 170 11.81 -3.85 -0.30
C LEU A 170 12.62 -4.78 0.61
N VAL A 171 12.83 -4.39 1.88
CA VAL A 171 13.51 -5.24 2.87
C VAL A 171 12.69 -6.50 3.18
N GLN A 172 11.37 -6.39 3.32
CA GLN A 172 10.52 -7.56 3.53
C GLN A 172 10.55 -8.52 2.34
N LEU A 173 10.49 -7.99 1.11
CA LEU A 173 10.59 -8.80 -0.09
C LEU A 173 11.94 -9.52 -0.17
N HIS A 174 13.04 -8.81 0.14
CA HIS A 174 14.38 -9.39 0.17
C HIS A 174 14.49 -10.59 1.12
N HIS A 175 13.81 -10.58 2.27
CA HIS A 175 13.82 -11.71 3.21
C HIS A 175 12.92 -12.89 2.81
N LYS A 176 11.94 -12.67 1.92
CA LYS A 176 10.95 -13.69 1.54
C LYS A 176 11.26 -14.33 0.19
N ILE A 177 11.80 -13.56 -0.76
CA ILE A 177 11.87 -13.96 -2.16
C ILE A 177 12.74 -15.20 -2.39
N ASP A 178 13.86 -15.34 -1.66
CA ASP A 178 14.74 -16.52 -1.75
C ASP A 178 13.97 -17.83 -1.50
N THR A 179 13.01 -17.81 -0.57
CA THR A 179 12.17 -18.98 -0.26
C THR A 179 11.27 -19.34 -1.44
N PHE A 180 10.62 -18.34 -2.05
CA PHE A 180 9.75 -18.56 -3.20
C PHE A 180 10.53 -19.03 -4.43
N GLU A 181 11.70 -18.44 -4.68
CA GLU A 181 12.56 -18.82 -5.78
C GLU A 181 13.10 -20.25 -5.63
N HIS A 182 13.56 -20.62 -4.43
CA HIS A 182 14.00 -21.98 -4.13
C HIS A 182 12.89 -23.02 -4.34
N LEU A 183 11.65 -22.67 -4.01
CA LEU A 183 10.48 -23.53 -4.17
C LEU A 183 9.90 -23.51 -5.59
N SER A 184 10.47 -22.69 -6.50
CA SER A 184 9.92 -22.43 -7.84
C SER A 184 8.45 -21.96 -7.78
N LYS A 185 8.15 -21.07 -6.84
CA LYS A 185 6.85 -20.44 -6.64
C LYS A 185 6.94 -18.93 -6.79
N HIS A 186 5.79 -18.29 -7.01
CA HIS A 186 5.72 -16.85 -7.24
C HIS A 186 5.29 -16.09 -5.98
N LEU A 187 5.92 -14.94 -5.78
CA LEU A 187 5.53 -13.92 -4.82
C LEU A 187 5.11 -12.65 -5.59
N VAL A 188 3.92 -12.13 -5.30
CA VAL A 188 3.37 -10.93 -5.93
C VAL A 188 3.29 -9.81 -4.91
N LEU A 189 3.97 -8.70 -5.17
CA LEU A 189 3.72 -7.45 -4.49
C LEU A 189 2.57 -6.71 -5.17
N VAL A 190 1.47 -6.52 -4.45
CA VAL A 190 0.32 -5.71 -4.86
C VAL A 190 0.46 -4.34 -4.22
N LEU A 191 0.54 -3.30 -5.06
CA LEU A 191 0.71 -1.93 -4.60
C LEU A 191 0.00 -0.93 -5.52
N GLN A 192 -0.02 0.33 -5.11
CA GLN A 192 -0.50 1.40 -5.97
C GLN A 192 0.55 1.82 -7.00
N ASP A 193 0.08 2.24 -8.15
CA ASP A 193 0.92 2.63 -9.28
C ASP A 193 1.84 3.83 -9.00
N ASN A 194 1.36 4.78 -8.21
CA ASN A 194 2.15 5.91 -7.72
C ASN A 194 3.28 5.48 -6.76
N LEU A 195 3.07 4.44 -5.95
CA LEU A 195 4.09 3.90 -5.07
C LEU A 195 5.14 3.15 -5.88
N LEU A 196 4.72 2.36 -6.89
CA LEU A 196 5.65 1.71 -7.80
C LEU A 196 6.51 2.73 -8.57
N GLU A 197 5.91 3.83 -9.03
CA GLU A 197 6.63 4.92 -9.70
C GLU A 197 7.61 5.63 -8.75
N TYR A 198 7.19 5.90 -7.51
CA TYR A 198 8.07 6.41 -6.48
C TYR A 198 9.26 5.46 -6.26
N MET A 199 9.01 4.15 -6.06
CA MET A 199 10.06 3.15 -5.89
C MET A 199 11.02 3.11 -7.07
N SER A 200 10.49 3.20 -8.30
CA SER A 200 11.30 3.16 -9.52
C SER A 200 12.21 4.36 -9.71
N ARG A 201 11.91 5.50 -9.08
CA ARG A 201 12.74 6.71 -9.12
C ARG A 201 13.78 6.74 -7.99
N GLU A 202 13.42 6.24 -6.82
CA GLU A 202 14.23 6.40 -5.60
C GLU A 202 15.15 5.19 -5.32
N PHE A 203 14.91 4.07 -5.99
CA PHE A 203 15.66 2.83 -5.84
C PHE A 203 16.07 2.27 -7.21
N SER A 204 17.04 1.35 -7.22
CA SER A 204 17.54 0.73 -8.44
C SER A 204 16.47 -0.20 -9.04
N PHE A 205 15.71 0.29 -10.03
CA PHE A 205 14.66 -0.48 -10.72
C PHE A 205 14.98 -0.73 -12.21
N SER A 206 16.13 -0.26 -12.69
CA SER A 206 16.50 -0.34 -14.11
C SER A 206 16.65 -1.76 -14.64
N HIS A 207 16.97 -2.72 -13.77
CA HIS A 207 17.12 -4.14 -14.11
C HIS A 207 15.82 -4.95 -13.97
N ILE A 208 14.75 -4.38 -13.41
CA ILE A 208 13.47 -5.09 -13.29
C ILE A 208 12.77 -5.11 -14.65
N SER A 209 12.36 -6.29 -15.10
CA SER A 209 11.69 -6.43 -16.40
C SER A 209 10.30 -5.79 -16.38
N ARG A 210 10.06 -4.89 -17.33
CA ARG A 210 8.73 -4.31 -17.64
C ARG A 210 7.85 -5.24 -18.49
N THR A 211 8.42 -6.32 -19.01
CA THR A 211 7.70 -7.41 -19.67
C THR A 211 7.78 -8.62 -18.74
N PRO A 212 6.74 -8.88 -17.92
CA PRO A 212 6.81 -9.92 -16.92
C PRO A 212 7.13 -11.29 -17.52
N SER A 213 8.03 -12.02 -16.88
CA SER A 213 8.38 -13.39 -17.24
C SER A 213 7.82 -14.34 -16.19
N ILE A 214 7.23 -15.47 -16.63
CA ILE A 214 6.79 -16.53 -15.72
C ILE A 214 7.95 -17.21 -15.00
N GLY A 215 9.17 -17.12 -15.54
CA GLY A 215 10.37 -17.70 -14.93
C GLY A 215 10.93 -16.88 -13.77
N HIS A 216 10.44 -15.65 -13.56
CA HIS A 216 10.84 -14.82 -12.44
C HIS A 216 9.99 -15.14 -11.21
N ALA A 217 10.59 -15.33 -10.05
CA ALA A 217 9.85 -15.64 -8.82
C ALA A 217 9.12 -14.41 -8.24
N MET A 218 9.63 -13.20 -8.48
CA MET A 218 9.07 -11.96 -7.94
C MET A 218 8.26 -11.21 -8.99
N HIS A 219 7.03 -10.84 -8.64
CA HIS A 219 6.13 -10.07 -9.50
C HIS A 219 5.64 -8.80 -8.79
N PHE A 220 5.51 -7.71 -9.53
CA PHE A 220 4.88 -6.48 -9.06
C PHE A 220 3.61 -6.27 -9.86
N HIS A 221 2.47 -6.16 -9.17
CA HIS A 221 1.20 -5.77 -9.78
C HIS A 221 0.78 -4.42 -9.22
N SER A 222 0.83 -3.37 -10.05
CA SER A 222 0.41 -2.03 -9.63
C SER A 222 -1.02 -1.73 -10.02
N TYR A 223 -1.72 -1.02 -9.15
CA TYR A 223 -3.13 -0.68 -9.33
C TYR A 223 -3.39 0.81 -9.18
N GLN A 224 -4.44 1.29 -9.83
CA GLN A 224 -4.98 2.63 -9.64
C GLN A 224 -6.46 2.57 -9.24
N LEU A 225 -6.90 3.57 -8.47
CA LEU A 225 -8.32 3.84 -8.27
C LEU A 225 -8.80 4.76 -9.38
N VAL A 226 -9.58 4.22 -10.30
CA VAL A 226 -10.22 4.98 -11.37
C VAL A 226 -11.65 5.35 -10.96
N GLU A 227 -12.10 6.55 -11.35
CA GLU A 227 -13.43 7.08 -11.03
C GLU A 227 -14.29 7.16 -12.29
N PRO A 228 -14.91 6.06 -12.75
CA PRO A 228 -15.62 6.03 -14.04
C PRO A 228 -16.88 6.92 -14.06
N ASP A 229 -17.54 7.11 -12.92
CA ASP A 229 -18.77 7.91 -12.75
C ASP A 229 -18.53 9.17 -11.90
N GLY A 230 -17.28 9.49 -11.59
CA GLY A 230 -16.89 10.63 -10.76
C GLY A 230 -17.08 10.43 -9.25
N CYS A 231 -17.56 9.26 -8.79
CA CYS A 231 -17.70 9.02 -7.35
C CYS A 231 -17.25 7.62 -6.90
N TYR A 232 -17.73 6.56 -7.54
CA TYR A 232 -17.29 5.19 -7.29
C TYR A 232 -15.83 5.02 -7.71
N LYS A 233 -15.08 4.24 -6.94
CA LYS A 233 -13.67 3.98 -7.20
C LYS A 233 -13.47 2.52 -7.54
N GLU A 234 -13.09 2.27 -8.78
CA GLU A 234 -12.74 0.95 -9.28
C GLU A 234 -11.23 0.72 -9.17
N LEU A 235 -10.83 -0.41 -8.59
CA LEU A 235 -9.43 -0.84 -8.57
C LEU A 235 -9.08 -1.49 -9.91
N ARG A 236 -8.13 -0.90 -10.64
CA ARG A 236 -7.71 -1.37 -11.96
C ARG A 236 -6.22 -1.69 -11.98
N LEU A 237 -5.86 -2.86 -12.50
CA LEU A 237 -4.48 -3.24 -12.75
C LEU A 237 -3.89 -2.35 -13.84
N MET A 238 -2.74 -1.75 -13.59
CA MET A 238 -2.09 -0.79 -14.47
C MET A 238 -0.81 -1.34 -15.09
N ARG A 239 0.11 -1.82 -14.26
CA ARG A 239 1.40 -2.34 -14.72
C ARG A 239 1.71 -3.65 -14.03
N ARG A 240 2.44 -4.49 -14.76
CA ARG A 240 3.09 -5.68 -14.22
C ARG A 240 4.59 -5.57 -14.48
N MET A 241 5.39 -5.94 -13.49
CA MET A 241 6.85 -6.08 -13.62
C MET A 241 7.27 -7.39 -12.95
N SER A 242 8.47 -7.89 -13.26
CA SER A 242 8.97 -9.10 -12.60
C SER A 242 10.49 -9.14 -12.54
N THR A 243 11.02 -9.87 -11.58
CA THR A 243 12.45 -10.10 -11.38
C THR A 243 12.67 -11.31 -10.46
N ASP A 244 13.92 -11.61 -10.13
CA ASP A 244 14.33 -12.68 -9.22
C ASP A 244 14.86 -12.09 -7.90
N ALA A 245 15.34 -12.95 -7.01
CA ALA A 245 15.93 -12.58 -5.74
C ALA A 245 17.14 -11.64 -5.93
N ALA A 246 17.98 -11.90 -6.94
CA ALA A 246 19.13 -11.05 -7.26
C ALA A 246 18.68 -9.63 -7.65
N GLY A 247 17.61 -9.51 -8.43
CA GLY A 247 17.02 -8.22 -8.78
C GLY A 247 16.46 -7.48 -7.57
N ILE A 248 15.77 -8.15 -6.65
CA ILE A 248 15.31 -7.51 -5.41
C ILE A 248 16.48 -7.06 -4.53
N SER A 249 17.55 -7.84 -4.45
CA SER A 249 18.79 -7.45 -3.76
C SER A 249 19.42 -6.20 -4.39
N ALA A 250 19.48 -6.15 -5.72
CA ALA A 250 19.98 -4.99 -6.44
C ALA A 250 19.13 -3.72 -6.23
N CYS A 251 17.82 -3.83 -5.96
CA CYS A 251 16.97 -2.68 -5.62
C CYS A 251 17.39 -1.99 -4.31
N LEU A 252 17.91 -2.75 -3.34
CA LEU A 252 18.41 -2.23 -2.06
C LEU A 252 19.83 -1.65 -2.20
N GLY A 253 20.54 -1.98 -3.27
CA GLY A 253 21.80 -1.34 -3.64
C GLY A 253 21.58 0.14 -3.90
N LEU A 254 22.22 0.99 -3.09
CA LEU A 254 22.16 2.45 -3.23
C LEU A 254 22.57 2.85 -4.66
N GLN A 255 21.64 3.47 -5.39
CA GLN A 255 21.95 4.27 -6.58
C GLN A 255 22.61 5.57 -6.14
N ALA A 256 23.85 5.48 -5.67
CA ALA A 256 24.65 6.64 -5.31
C ALA A 256 25.92 6.64 -6.16
N GLN A 257 25.94 7.46 -7.22
CA GLN A 257 27.22 7.90 -7.79
C GLN A 257 27.88 8.82 -6.77
N ALA A 258 28.66 8.24 -5.86
CA ALA A 258 29.28 8.92 -4.71
C ALA A 258 30.06 10.22 -5.04
N ARG A 259 30.43 10.44 -6.31
CA ARG A 259 31.11 11.66 -6.76
C ARG A 259 30.19 12.88 -6.91
N VAL A 260 28.97 12.72 -7.42
CA VAL A 260 28.03 13.84 -7.61
C VAL A 260 27.45 14.30 -6.27
N GLU A 261 27.32 13.38 -5.32
CA GLU A 261 26.76 13.67 -3.99
C GLU A 261 27.69 14.52 -3.12
N LEU A 262 29.02 14.37 -3.24
CA LEU A 262 29.96 15.12 -2.41
C LEU A 262 29.87 16.63 -2.67
N GLU A 263 29.82 17.07 -3.93
CA GLU A 263 29.71 18.49 -4.28
C GLU A 263 28.40 19.09 -3.76
N ILE A 264 27.28 18.39 -3.96
CA ILE A 264 25.96 18.81 -3.46
C ILE A 264 25.96 18.89 -1.92
N ILE A 265 26.57 17.91 -1.25
CA ILE A 265 26.69 17.91 0.21
C ILE A 265 27.57 19.07 0.68
N LEU A 266 28.69 19.32 0.03
CA LEU A 266 29.58 20.43 0.37
C LEU A 266 28.88 21.78 0.20
N ASP A 267 28.16 22.00 -0.90
CA ASP A 267 27.41 23.23 -1.13
C ASP A 267 26.31 23.43 -0.07
N ALA A 268 25.56 22.37 0.23
CA ALA A 268 24.52 22.40 1.25
C ALA A 268 25.11 22.67 2.66
N LEU A 269 26.25 22.06 3.00
CA LEU A 269 26.94 22.30 4.27
C LEU A 269 27.49 23.72 4.35
N GLN A 270 28.16 24.19 3.30
CA GLN A 270 28.73 25.54 3.24
C GLN A 270 27.65 26.62 3.38
N SER A 271 26.47 26.42 2.80
CA SER A 271 25.33 27.34 2.95
C SER A 271 24.84 27.47 4.41
N LYS A 272 25.19 26.51 5.28
CA LYS A 272 24.79 26.48 6.69
C LYS A 272 25.89 26.91 7.66
N ILE A 273 27.13 27.14 7.19
CA ILE A 273 28.24 27.56 8.04
C ILE A 273 28.03 29.01 8.51
N SER A 274 28.14 29.24 9.82
CA SER A 274 28.11 30.57 10.42
C SER A 274 28.89 30.59 11.74
N PRO A 275 29.13 31.77 12.35
CA PRO A 275 29.73 31.85 13.68
C PRO A 275 28.96 31.05 14.75
N LYS A 276 27.65 30.85 14.58
CA LYS A 276 26.81 30.06 15.50
C LYS A 276 27.04 28.55 15.39
N THR A 277 27.55 28.07 14.26
CA THR A 277 27.84 26.65 14.03
C THR A 277 29.30 26.31 14.33
N LEU A 278 30.10 27.30 14.77
CA LEU A 278 31.50 27.11 15.13
C LEU A 278 31.55 26.37 16.47
N PHE A 279 32.06 25.13 16.45
CA PHE A 279 32.30 24.37 17.66
C PHE A 279 33.57 24.90 18.35
N ILE A 280 33.42 25.45 19.55
CA ILE A 280 34.53 25.92 20.38
C ILE A 280 34.73 24.88 21.48
N ILE A 281 35.92 24.28 21.53
CA ILE A 281 36.34 23.43 22.64
C ILE A 281 36.66 24.36 23.81
N ALA A 282 36.02 24.13 24.95
CA ALA A 282 36.27 24.88 26.19
C ALA A 282 37.67 24.62 26.74
#